data_AF-A0A8T9T0G2-F1
#
_entry.id   AF-A0A8T9T0G2-F1
#
_cell.length_a   1.000
_cell.length_b   1.000
_cell.length_c   1.000
_cell.angle_alpha   90.00
_cell.angle_beta   90.00
_cell.angle_gamma   90.00
#
_symmetry.space_group_name_H-M   'P 1'
#
loop_
_entity.id
_entity.type
_entity.pdbx_description
1 polymer ?
#
loop_
_entity_poly.entity_id
_entity_poly.type
_entity_poly.pdbx_seq_one_letter_code
_entity_poly.pdbx_strand_id
1 'polypeptide(L)'
;MTTSEALAWLARHQPLPNDQDLTLQQGHTYHLLLEHFSRHPDPRCIPLFLHSFGGRNGNGLYQLVENVILHYSPSQVLPHLQRSLISAQVYVRQWSAQVATHFPDDSLISLLAHLLADEDGDVKSSTIIALLQIPGSRAASILAVYAENEPDVFLRDLALDQD
;
A
#
# COMPACT_ATOMS: atom_id res chain seq x y z
N MET A 1 -7.91 24.23 6.21
CA MET A 1 -9.12 23.37 6.19
C MET A 1 -9.26 22.71 7.55
N THR A 2 -10.45 22.29 7.93
CA THR A 2 -10.70 21.51 9.14
C THR A 2 -10.48 20.01 8.89
N THR A 3 -10.25 19.22 9.93
CA THR A 3 -10.13 17.75 9.79
C THR A 3 -11.38 17.13 9.17
N SER A 4 -12.57 17.62 9.48
CA SER A 4 -13.82 17.14 8.88
C SER A 4 -13.91 17.42 7.38
N GLU A 5 -13.48 18.61 6.95
CA GLU A 5 -13.39 18.95 5.52
C GLU A 5 -12.36 18.09 4.80
N ALA A 6 -11.21 17.85 5.45
CA ALA A 6 -10.14 17.01 4.93
C ALA A 6 -10.59 15.56 4.68
N LEU A 7 -11.22 14.95 5.70
CA LEU A 7 -11.80 13.60 5.60
C LEU A 7 -12.88 13.53 4.52
N ALA A 8 -13.76 14.54 4.46
CA ALA A 8 -14.83 14.58 3.47
C ALA A 8 -14.30 14.73 2.04
N TRP A 9 -13.21 15.49 1.85
CA TRP A 9 -12.57 15.59 0.54
C TRP A 9 -11.96 14.26 0.14
N LEU A 10 -11.16 13.63 1.02
CA LEU A 10 -10.56 12.33 0.76
C LEU A 10 -11.62 11.31 0.37
N ALA A 11 -12.69 11.18 1.15
CA ALA A 11 -13.76 10.22 0.91
C ALA A 11 -14.48 10.37 -0.44
N ARG A 12 -14.55 11.59 -0.99
CA ARG A 12 -15.18 11.84 -2.29
C ARG A 12 -14.27 11.56 -3.50
N HIS A 13 -12.97 11.37 -3.27
CA HIS A 13 -11.97 11.20 -4.32
C HIS A 13 -11.21 9.88 -4.10
N GLN A 14 -11.96 8.76 -4.15
CA GLN A 14 -11.48 7.42 -3.85
C GLN A 14 -11.69 6.45 -5.03
N PRO A 15 -10.62 5.88 -5.62
CA PRO A 15 -9.25 6.38 -5.52
C PRO A 15 -9.13 7.77 -6.18
N LEU A 16 -7.96 8.40 -6.10
CA LEU A 16 -7.67 9.54 -6.95
C LEU A 16 -7.69 9.12 -8.44
N PRO A 17 -7.76 10.07 -9.38
CA PRO A 17 -7.46 9.77 -10.78
C PRO A 17 -6.03 9.27 -10.96
N ASN A 18 -5.77 8.60 -12.08
CA ASN A 18 -4.40 8.23 -12.47
C ASN A 18 -3.57 9.48 -12.80
N ASP A 19 -2.24 9.33 -12.94
CA ASP A 19 -1.31 10.44 -13.19
C ASP A 19 -1.66 11.34 -14.39
N GLN A 20 -2.31 10.80 -15.44
CA GLN A 20 -2.70 11.57 -16.63
C GLN A 20 -3.92 12.46 -16.38
N ASP A 21 -4.85 11.99 -15.54
CA ASP A 21 -6.11 12.66 -15.23
C ASP A 21 -6.04 13.48 -13.93
N LEU A 22 -4.99 13.29 -13.13
CA LEU A 22 -4.78 14.00 -11.87
C LEU A 22 -4.47 15.48 -12.14
N THR A 23 -5.45 16.34 -11.88
CA THR A 23 -5.27 17.79 -12.07
C THR A 23 -4.29 18.38 -11.06
N LEU A 24 -3.63 19.49 -11.43
CA LEU A 24 -2.74 20.23 -10.53
C LEU A 24 -3.47 20.67 -9.24
N GLN A 25 -4.75 21.04 -9.34
CA GLN A 25 -5.54 21.43 -8.18
C GLN A 25 -5.82 20.24 -7.25
N GLN A 26 -6.14 19.07 -7.78
CA GLN A 26 -6.32 17.86 -6.98
C GLN A 26 -5.01 17.43 -6.32
N GLY A 27 -3.90 17.43 -7.06
CA GLY A 27 -2.57 17.11 -6.52
C GLY A 27 -2.16 18.07 -5.40
N HIS A 28 -2.34 19.38 -5.61
CA HIS A 28 -2.06 20.39 -4.57
C HIS A 28 -2.96 20.20 -3.34
N THR A 29 -4.26 19.95 -3.53
CA THR A 29 -5.19 19.71 -2.42
C THR A 29 -4.78 18.46 -1.65
N TYR A 30 -4.41 17.38 -2.34
CA TYR A 30 -3.96 16.14 -1.73
C TYR A 30 -2.67 16.32 -0.93
N HIS A 31 -1.71 17.11 -1.44
CA HIS A 31 -0.51 17.47 -0.69
C HIS A 31 -0.85 18.22 0.62
N LEU A 32 -1.77 19.19 0.58
CA LEU A 32 -2.23 19.89 1.78
C LEU A 32 -2.94 18.95 2.78
N LEU A 33 -3.61 17.90 2.30
CA LEU A 33 -4.22 16.89 3.16
C LEU A 33 -3.15 16.07 3.90
N LEU A 34 -2.12 15.62 3.19
CA LEU A 34 -0.97 14.92 3.79
C LEU A 34 -0.31 15.77 4.88
N GLU A 35 -0.03 17.03 4.57
CA GLU A 35 0.49 17.98 5.55
C GLU A 35 -0.43 18.19 6.76
N HIS A 36 -1.74 18.28 6.52
CA HIS A 36 -2.74 18.45 7.57
C HIS A 36 -2.73 17.27 8.53
N PHE A 37 -2.81 16.03 8.03
CA PHE A 37 -2.84 14.84 8.89
C PHE A 37 -1.49 14.51 9.53
N SER A 38 -0.38 15.00 8.97
CA SER A 38 0.92 14.97 9.65
C SER A 38 0.94 15.86 10.90
N ARG A 39 0.31 17.05 10.85
CA ARG A 39 0.24 17.99 11.99
C ARG A 39 -0.93 17.72 12.95
N HIS A 40 -1.99 17.10 12.44
CA HIS A 40 -3.23 16.82 13.15
C HIS A 40 -3.64 15.36 12.95
N PRO A 41 -2.99 14.41 13.65
CA PRO A 41 -3.30 12.99 13.50
C PRO A 41 -4.76 12.67 13.81
N ASP A 42 -5.39 11.92 12.90
CA ASP A 42 -6.76 11.42 13.05
C ASP A 42 -6.85 10.05 12.35
N PRO A 43 -6.98 8.94 13.09
CA PRO A 43 -6.97 7.59 12.53
C PRO A 43 -8.03 7.34 11.45
N ARG A 44 -9.08 8.17 11.37
CA ARG A 44 -10.10 8.06 10.32
C ARG A 44 -9.53 8.31 8.91
N CYS A 45 -8.35 8.92 8.80
CA CYS A 45 -7.69 9.12 7.51
C CYS A 45 -7.04 7.84 6.96
N ILE A 46 -6.70 6.86 7.81
CA ILE A 46 -5.98 5.65 7.43
C ILE A 46 -6.64 4.92 6.25
N PRO A 47 -7.92 4.48 6.33
CA PRO A 47 -8.55 3.79 5.21
C PRO A 47 -8.68 4.66 3.95
N LEU A 48 -8.79 5.97 4.10
CA LEU A 48 -8.95 6.89 2.97
C LEU A 48 -7.64 7.13 2.23
N PHE A 49 -6.52 7.15 2.94
CA PHE A 49 -5.21 7.21 2.32
C PHE A 49 -4.82 5.89 1.67
N LEU A 50 -5.08 4.76 2.34
CA LEU A 50 -4.81 3.44 1.78
C LEU A 50 -5.63 3.12 0.51
N HIS A 51 -6.80 3.75 0.35
CA HIS A 51 -7.64 3.57 -0.83
C HIS A 51 -7.47 4.71 -1.87
N SER A 52 -6.58 5.67 -1.64
CA SER A 52 -6.40 6.84 -2.51
C SER A 52 -5.63 6.56 -3.80
N PHE A 53 -4.98 5.40 -3.91
CA PHE A 53 -4.03 5.06 -4.97
C PHE A 53 -4.73 4.80 -6.31
N GLY A 54 -4.67 5.79 -7.20
CA GLY A 54 -5.41 5.89 -8.46
C GLY A 54 -4.65 5.54 -9.72
N GLY A 55 -3.33 5.56 -9.67
CA GLY A 55 -2.48 5.29 -10.83
C GLY A 55 -1.02 5.53 -10.54
N ARG A 56 -0.16 4.62 -11.00
CA ARG A 56 1.30 4.76 -10.98
C ARG A 56 1.79 5.22 -9.61
N ASN A 57 2.35 6.43 -9.50
CA ASN A 57 2.88 6.97 -8.24
C ASN A 57 2.20 8.26 -7.77
N GLY A 58 1.08 8.65 -8.38
CA GLY A 58 0.35 9.86 -8.01
C GLY A 58 1.20 11.12 -8.19
N ASN A 59 2.03 11.18 -9.23
CA ASN A 59 3.04 12.22 -9.44
C ASN A 59 3.98 12.43 -8.23
N GLY A 60 4.33 11.35 -7.52
CA GLY A 60 5.19 11.38 -6.34
C GLY A 60 4.46 11.59 -5.00
N LEU A 61 3.13 11.76 -5.02
CA LEU A 61 2.35 12.00 -3.80
C LEU A 61 2.14 10.74 -2.97
N TYR A 62 2.14 9.56 -3.59
CA TYR A 62 1.83 8.31 -2.88
C TYR A 62 2.94 7.88 -1.92
N GLN A 63 4.19 8.19 -2.24
CA GLN A 63 5.33 8.00 -1.33
C GLN A 63 5.14 8.80 -0.03
N LEU A 64 4.47 9.95 -0.08
CA LEU A 64 4.23 10.79 1.08
C LEU A 64 3.11 10.24 1.99
N VAL A 65 2.31 9.27 1.52
CA VAL A 65 1.27 8.64 2.34
C VAL A 65 1.90 7.89 3.52
N GLU A 66 3.05 7.26 3.33
CA GLU A 66 3.78 6.57 4.40
C GLU A 66 4.15 7.55 5.53
N ASN A 67 4.54 8.78 5.20
CA ASN A 67 4.79 9.84 6.20
C ASN A 67 3.56 10.17 7.06
N VAL A 68 2.35 9.79 6.66
CA VAL A 68 1.16 9.90 7.51
C VAL A 68 0.87 8.58 8.22
N ILE A 69 0.84 7.47 7.48
CA ILE A 69 0.42 6.16 7.99
C ILE A 69 1.37 5.62 9.07
N LEU A 70 2.68 5.85 8.95
CA LEU A 70 3.68 5.36 9.89
C LEU A 70 3.61 6.01 11.29
N HIS A 71 2.84 7.09 11.46
CA HIS A 71 2.60 7.69 12.78
C HIS A 71 1.56 6.92 13.61
N TYR A 72 0.86 5.94 13.03
CA TYR A 72 -0.16 5.17 13.72
C TYR A 72 0.37 3.81 14.16
N SER A 73 -0.20 3.27 15.24
CA SER A 73 0.16 1.94 15.71
C SER A 73 -0.28 0.85 14.72
N PRO A 74 0.41 -0.30 14.68
CA PRO A 74 -0.02 -1.44 13.85
C PRO A 74 -1.48 -1.83 14.08
N SER A 75 -1.95 -1.80 15.32
CA SER A 75 -3.35 -2.12 15.68
C SER A 75 -4.39 -1.23 14.99
N GLN A 76 -4.01 -0.01 14.63
CA GLN A 76 -4.87 0.93 13.91
C GLN A 76 -4.79 0.74 12.39
N VAL A 77 -3.62 0.34 11.86
CA VAL A 77 -3.37 0.28 10.42
C VAL A 77 -3.73 -1.09 9.83
N LEU A 78 -3.37 -2.18 10.50
CA LEU A 78 -3.52 -3.55 9.99
C LEU A 78 -4.95 -3.90 9.54
N PRO A 79 -6.03 -3.56 10.27
CA PRO A 79 -7.39 -3.86 9.81
C PRO A 79 -7.77 -3.16 8.49
N HIS A 80 -7.15 -2.02 8.21
CA HIS A 80 -7.37 -1.27 6.97
C HIS A 80 -6.48 -1.79 5.84
N LEU A 81 -5.23 -2.15 6.12
CA LEU A 81 -4.34 -2.82 5.16
C LEU A 81 -4.94 -4.15 4.67
N GLN A 82 -5.47 -4.97 5.58
CA GLN A 82 -6.13 -6.23 5.23
C GLN A 82 -7.26 -6.03 4.20
N ARG A 83 -8.00 -4.92 4.30
CA ARG A 83 -9.08 -4.59 3.36
C ARG A 83 -8.57 -4.04 2.03
N SER A 84 -7.52 -3.22 2.05
CA SER A 84 -6.99 -2.60 0.83
C SER A 84 -6.16 -3.57 -0.01
N LEU A 85 -5.52 -4.56 0.61
CA LEU A 85 -4.81 -5.64 -0.08
C LEU A 85 -5.72 -6.50 -0.98
N ILE A 86 -7.03 -6.57 -0.70
CA ILE A 86 -8.01 -7.30 -1.54
C ILE A 86 -8.85 -6.37 -2.43
N SER A 87 -8.39 -5.13 -2.65
CA SER A 87 -9.10 -4.16 -3.49
C SER A 87 -9.22 -4.62 -4.94
N ALA A 88 -10.34 -4.33 -5.58
CA ALA A 88 -10.48 -4.52 -7.03
C ALA A 88 -9.52 -3.63 -7.84
N GLN A 89 -9.02 -2.55 -7.24
CA GLN A 89 -8.12 -1.58 -7.90
C GLN A 89 -6.66 -1.99 -7.75
N VAL A 90 -5.97 -2.23 -8.87
CA VAL A 90 -4.58 -2.72 -8.90
C VAL A 90 -3.62 -1.83 -8.13
N TYR A 91 -3.69 -0.51 -8.31
CA TYR A 91 -2.83 0.46 -7.62
C TYR A 91 -3.11 0.52 -6.12
N VAL A 92 -4.35 0.28 -5.69
CA VAL A 92 -4.66 0.16 -4.26
C VAL A 92 -3.99 -1.07 -3.66
N ARG A 93 -4.03 -2.22 -4.36
CA ARG A 93 -3.35 -3.44 -3.91
C ARG A 93 -1.83 -3.25 -3.86
N GLN A 94 -1.25 -2.74 -4.94
CA GLN A 94 0.19 -2.48 -5.06
C GLN A 94 0.71 -1.62 -3.91
N TRP A 95 0.16 -0.41 -3.77
CA TRP A 95 0.63 0.52 -2.74
C TRP A 95 0.27 0.06 -1.33
N SER A 96 -0.78 -0.71 -1.14
CA SER A 96 -1.05 -1.34 0.15
C SER A 96 -0.02 -2.41 0.50
N ALA A 97 0.43 -3.21 -0.48
CA ALA A 97 1.53 -4.15 -0.28
C ALA A 97 2.84 -3.40 0.04
N GLN A 98 3.12 -2.29 -0.66
CA GLN A 98 4.25 -1.41 -0.33
C GLN A 98 4.16 -0.87 1.11
N VAL A 99 3.01 -0.35 1.54
CA VAL A 99 2.84 0.12 2.93
C VAL A 99 2.99 -1.03 3.92
N ALA A 100 2.52 -2.24 3.60
CA ALA A 100 2.63 -3.42 4.45
C ALA A 100 4.09 -3.82 4.78
N THR A 101 5.07 -3.42 3.98
CA THR A 101 6.51 -3.61 4.28
C THR A 101 6.91 -2.99 5.62
N HIS A 102 6.23 -1.91 6.03
CA HIS A 102 6.48 -1.22 7.30
C HIS A 102 5.64 -1.75 8.47
N PHE A 103 4.73 -2.69 8.22
CA PHE A 103 3.85 -3.31 9.21
C PHE A 103 3.96 -4.85 9.12
N PRO A 104 5.15 -5.43 9.32
CA PRO A 104 5.33 -6.87 9.22
C PRO A 104 4.51 -7.58 10.31
N ASP A 105 3.51 -8.34 9.88
CA ASP A 105 2.58 -9.03 10.78
C ASP A 105 2.05 -10.31 10.13
N ASP A 106 2.04 -11.40 10.89
CA ASP A 106 1.60 -12.73 10.45
C ASP A 106 0.17 -12.75 9.90
N SER A 107 -0.69 -11.83 10.35
CA SER A 107 -2.06 -11.72 9.87
C SER A 107 -2.16 -11.29 8.41
N LEU A 108 -1.09 -10.71 7.83
CA LEU A 108 -1.04 -10.31 6.43
C LEU A 108 -0.56 -11.43 5.50
N ILE A 109 0.14 -12.45 6.02
CA ILE A 109 0.78 -13.51 5.21
C ILE A 109 -0.20 -14.14 4.24
N SER A 110 -1.38 -14.56 4.71
CA SER A 110 -2.36 -15.23 3.85
C SER A 110 -2.82 -14.31 2.72
N LEU A 111 -3.03 -13.02 2.97
CA LEU A 111 -3.48 -12.06 1.95
C LEU A 111 -2.38 -11.75 0.94
N LEU A 112 -1.16 -11.51 1.43
CA LEU A 112 0.01 -11.30 0.58
C LEU A 112 0.30 -12.53 -0.28
N ALA A 113 0.19 -13.74 0.26
CA ALA A 113 0.36 -14.97 -0.52
C ALA A 113 -0.63 -15.07 -1.70
N HIS A 114 -1.87 -14.57 -1.55
CA HIS A 114 -2.81 -14.52 -2.67
C HIS A 114 -2.40 -13.48 -3.73
N LEU A 115 -1.78 -12.37 -3.33
CA LEU A 115 -1.29 -11.33 -4.25
C LEU A 115 -0.07 -11.75 -5.08
N LEU A 116 0.64 -12.81 -4.71
CA LEU A 116 1.69 -13.38 -5.56
C LEU A 116 1.12 -13.92 -6.89
N ALA A 117 -0.18 -14.20 -6.95
CA ALA A 117 -0.88 -14.60 -8.17
C ALA A 117 -1.52 -13.42 -8.93
N ASP A 118 -1.24 -12.17 -8.54
CA ASP A 118 -1.72 -11.00 -9.29
C ASP A 118 -1.11 -10.97 -10.70
N GLU A 119 -1.83 -10.45 -11.69
CA GLU A 119 -1.33 -10.32 -13.05
C GLU A 119 -0.32 -9.17 -13.18
N ASP A 120 -0.35 -8.21 -12.25
CA ASP A 120 0.52 -7.04 -12.25
C ASP A 120 1.85 -7.31 -11.53
N GLY A 121 2.95 -7.14 -12.26
CA GLY A 121 4.31 -7.38 -11.75
C GLY A 121 4.73 -6.42 -10.63
N ASP A 122 4.19 -5.20 -10.59
CA ASP A 122 4.47 -4.25 -9.51
C ASP A 122 3.75 -4.65 -8.22
N VAL A 123 2.53 -5.21 -8.34
CA VAL A 123 1.84 -5.83 -7.20
C VAL A 123 2.63 -7.01 -6.67
N LYS A 124 3.10 -7.90 -7.55
CA LYS A 124 3.91 -9.07 -7.15
C LYS A 124 5.20 -8.64 -6.45
N SER A 125 5.97 -7.71 -7.02
CA SER A 125 7.23 -7.25 -6.42
C SER A 125 7.03 -6.60 -5.04
N SER A 126 6.03 -5.70 -4.91
CA SER A 126 5.67 -5.09 -3.62
C SER A 126 5.25 -6.14 -2.58
N THR A 127 4.54 -7.18 -3.03
CA THR A 127 4.09 -8.30 -2.19
C THR A 127 5.26 -9.15 -1.71
N ILE A 128 6.22 -9.45 -2.59
CA ILE A 128 7.43 -10.19 -2.23
C ILE A 128 8.22 -9.43 -1.17
N ILE A 129 8.45 -8.13 -1.38
CA ILE A 129 9.15 -7.29 -0.40
C ILE A 129 8.41 -7.30 0.94
N ALA A 130 7.08 -7.16 0.94
CA ALA A 130 6.29 -7.21 2.18
C ALA A 130 6.41 -8.55 2.91
N LEU A 131 6.39 -9.68 2.18
CA LEU A 131 6.59 -11.00 2.77
C LEU A 131 8.00 -11.19 3.33
N LEU A 132 9.04 -10.66 2.67
CA LEU A 132 10.43 -10.69 3.17
C LEU A 132 10.59 -9.94 4.50
N GLN A 133 9.81 -8.89 4.73
CA GLN A 133 9.84 -8.16 6.01
C GLN A 133 9.17 -8.92 7.16
N ILE A 134 8.33 -9.92 6.88
CA ILE A 134 7.63 -10.69 7.92
C ILE A 134 8.55 -11.77 8.48
N PRO A 135 8.91 -11.70 9.78
CA PRO A 135 9.81 -12.67 10.37
C PRO A 135 9.18 -14.06 10.46
N GLY A 136 9.99 -15.09 10.24
CA GLY A 136 9.60 -16.48 10.48
C GLY A 136 9.50 -17.33 9.22
N SER A 137 9.46 -18.65 9.42
CA SER A 137 9.58 -19.63 8.33
C SER A 137 8.37 -19.67 7.40
N ARG A 138 7.21 -19.19 7.83
CA ARG A 138 5.98 -19.28 7.03
C ARG A 138 6.05 -18.39 5.78
N ALA A 139 6.44 -17.13 5.93
CA ALA A 139 6.59 -16.21 4.79
C ALA A 139 7.72 -16.68 3.85
N ALA A 140 8.87 -17.07 4.43
CA ALA A 140 10.00 -17.61 3.68
C ALA A 140 9.65 -18.86 2.86
N SER A 141 8.87 -19.79 3.43
CA SER A 141 8.43 -21.00 2.71
C SER A 141 7.51 -20.67 1.53
N ILE A 142 6.62 -19.69 1.70
CA ILE A 142 5.72 -19.24 0.62
C ILE A 142 6.54 -18.66 -0.54
N LEU A 143 7.53 -17.81 -0.22
CA LEU A 143 8.40 -17.21 -1.23
C LEU A 143 9.26 -18.25 -1.97
N ALA A 144 9.78 -19.25 -1.26
CA ALA A 144 10.53 -20.34 -1.87
C ALA A 144 9.67 -21.13 -2.88
N VAL A 145 8.44 -21.51 -2.49
CA VAL A 145 7.50 -22.23 -3.39
C VAL A 145 7.09 -21.36 -4.58
N TYR A 146 6.89 -20.06 -4.37
CA TYR A 146 6.60 -19.12 -5.45
C TYR A 146 7.76 -19.06 -6.46
N ALA A 147 9.00 -18.92 -5.98
CA ALA A 147 10.21 -18.82 -6.81
C ALA A 147 10.43 -20.04 -7.72
N GLU A 148 10.01 -21.24 -7.30
CA GLU A 148 10.10 -22.46 -8.11
C GLU A 148 9.26 -22.40 -9.40
N ASN A 149 8.20 -21.58 -9.42
CA ASN A 149 7.21 -21.55 -10.49
C ASN A 149 7.10 -20.18 -11.20
N GLU A 150 7.77 -19.14 -10.69
CA GLU A 150 7.73 -17.80 -11.28
C GLU A 150 8.64 -17.71 -12.52
N PRO A 151 8.08 -17.45 -13.72
CA PRO A 151 8.86 -17.32 -14.96
C PRO A 151 9.66 -16.02 -15.02
N ASP A 152 9.21 -14.95 -14.37
CA ASP A 152 9.94 -13.69 -14.33
C ASP A 152 11.19 -13.83 -13.45
N VAL A 153 12.36 -13.71 -14.09
CA VAL A 153 13.66 -13.90 -13.43
C VAL A 153 13.86 -12.87 -12.31
N PHE A 154 13.43 -11.62 -12.51
CA PHE A 154 13.58 -10.58 -11.50
C PHE A 154 12.72 -10.89 -10.27
N LEU A 155 11.46 -11.28 -10.46
CA LEU A 155 10.58 -11.63 -9.34
C LEU A 155 11.05 -12.90 -8.61
N ARG A 156 11.59 -13.88 -9.33
CA ARG A 156 12.16 -15.08 -8.72
C ARG A 156 13.38 -14.76 -7.88
N ASP A 157 14.32 -13.98 -8.41
CA ASP A 157 15.54 -13.61 -7.71
C ASP A 157 15.21 -12.76 -6.48
N LEU A 158 14.25 -11.82 -6.61
CA LEU A 158 13.74 -11.03 -5.49
C LEU A 158 13.13 -11.90 -4.39
N ALA A 159 12.38 -12.96 -4.72
CA ALA A 159 11.77 -13.85 -3.73
C ALA A 159 12.78 -14.74 -2.98
N LEU A 160 13.97 -14.93 -3.55
CA LEU A 160 15.07 -15.68 -2.96
C LEU A 160 16.07 -14.79 -2.20
N ASP A 161 15.89 -13.47 -2.25
CA ASP A 161 16.73 -12.48 -1.56
C ASP A 161 16.41 -12.45 -0.06
N GLN A 162 16.82 -13.52 0.63
CA GLN A 162 16.68 -13.70 2.07
C GLN A 162 18.03 -13.36 2.72
N ASP A 163 18.29 -12.06 2.86
CA ASP A 163 19.41 -11.52 3.66
C ASP A 163 19.44 -12.09 5.10
#